data_AF-A0A522NFT0-F1
#
_entry.id   AF-A0A522NFT0-F1
#
_cell.length_a   1.000
_cell.length_b   1.000
_cell.length_c   1.000
_cell.angle_alpha   90.00
_cell.angle_beta   90.00
_cell.angle_gamma   90.00
#
_symmetry.space_group_name_H-M   'P 1'
#
loop_
_entity.id
_entity.type
_entity.pdbx_description
1 polymer ?
#
loop_
_entity_poly.entity_id
_entity_poly.type
_entity_poly.pdbx_seq_one_letter_code
_entity_poly.pdbx_strand_id
1 'polypeptide(L)'
;MGFHGAVNPTHPPADWYNDPEHAGTERWWDGQRWTEYRRPGRQPPPPDAAARAASLIGQPIPQPPGFPPPQHYAQFGQNPLAAWPYGPTQPPSARRGAIAKNKLISVIVAIGSLLVIGAVVSGSLTHIFHDDRWYKMGQESARHGTARNFYDRMGMDPENACELDYRTRFMFSSPPKDFDKDDFMKGCIEGLK
;
A
#
# COMPACT_ATOMS: atom_id res chain seq x y z
N MET A 1 33.80 -30.81 23.92
CA MET A 1 33.64 -29.45 23.37
C MET A 1 32.61 -29.54 22.27
N GLY A 2 31.33 -29.29 22.58
CA GLY A 2 30.22 -29.38 21.63
C GLY A 2 29.84 -28.00 21.13
N PHE A 3 29.78 -27.82 19.82
CA PHE A 3 29.35 -26.58 19.19
C PHE A 3 27.84 -26.40 19.37
N HIS A 4 27.44 -25.35 20.09
CA HIS A 4 26.07 -24.88 20.09
C HIS A 4 25.77 -24.31 18.70
N GLY A 5 24.95 -25.04 17.92
CA GLY A 5 24.39 -24.53 16.68
C GLY A 5 23.53 -23.31 16.99
N ALA A 6 23.90 -22.17 16.41
CA ALA A 6 23.10 -20.96 16.46
C ALA A 6 21.74 -21.22 15.82
N VAL A 7 20.67 -21.13 16.62
CA VAL A 7 19.31 -21.06 16.12
C VAL A 7 19.19 -19.75 15.34
N ASN A 8 19.14 -19.83 14.01
CA ASN A 8 18.80 -18.69 13.18
C ASN A 8 17.37 -18.26 13.56
N PRO A 9 17.11 -16.99 13.92
CA PRO A 9 15.75 -16.53 14.11
C PRO A 9 15.05 -16.60 12.75
N THR A 10 14.16 -17.57 12.59
CA THR A 10 13.32 -17.69 11.41
C THR A 10 12.42 -16.46 11.39
N HIS A 11 12.69 -15.54 10.48
CA HIS A 11 11.81 -14.40 10.25
C HIS A 11 10.39 -14.91 9.95
N PRO A 12 9.33 -14.20 10.39
CA PRO A 12 7.98 -14.58 10.04
C PRO A 12 7.82 -14.66 8.51
N PRO A 13 7.06 -15.64 8.00
CA PRO A 13 6.81 -15.76 6.58
C PRO A 13 6.06 -14.53 6.05
N ALA A 14 6.13 -14.29 4.75
CA ALA A 14 5.37 -13.22 4.13
C ALA A 14 3.86 -13.48 4.27
N ASP A 15 3.15 -12.63 5.02
CA ASP A 15 1.72 -12.72 5.25
C ASP A 15 1.16 -11.37 5.74
N TRP A 16 -0.16 -11.32 5.94
CA TRP A 16 -0.86 -10.22 6.59
C TRP A 16 -0.84 -10.38 8.10
N TYR A 17 -0.44 -9.32 8.79
CA TYR A 17 -0.39 -9.25 10.23
C TYR A 17 -1.07 -7.97 10.72
N ASN A 18 -1.50 -7.93 11.99
CA ASN A 18 -2.15 -6.76 12.56
C ASN A 18 -1.21 -5.53 12.53
N ASP A 19 -1.71 -4.38 12.10
CA ASP A 19 -0.95 -3.13 12.06
C ASP A 19 -0.92 -2.48 13.46
N PRO A 20 0.25 -2.36 14.11
CA PRO A 20 0.36 -1.71 15.43
C PRO A 20 0.11 -0.20 15.38
N GLU A 21 0.24 0.43 14.21
CA GLU A 21 -0.01 1.87 14.03
C GLU A 21 -1.50 2.16 13.82
N HIS A 22 -2.25 1.22 13.25
CA HIS A 22 -3.65 1.40 12.84
C HIS A 22 -4.52 0.24 13.30
N ALA A 23 -5.13 0.40 14.48
CA ALA A 23 -6.02 -0.59 15.05
C ALA A 23 -7.16 -0.96 14.08
N GLY A 24 -7.41 -2.27 13.93
CA GLY A 24 -8.44 -2.78 13.02
C GLY A 24 -8.00 -2.88 11.55
N THR A 25 -6.71 -2.69 11.25
CA THR A 25 -6.13 -2.96 9.93
C THR A 25 -5.02 -4.00 10.01
N GLU A 26 -4.76 -4.65 8.88
CA GLU A 26 -3.64 -5.56 8.70
C GLU A 26 -2.64 -4.95 7.70
N ARG A 27 -1.34 -5.09 7.98
CA ARG A 27 -0.23 -4.65 7.13
C ARG A 27 0.51 -5.86 6.58
N TRP A 28 0.97 -5.78 5.34
CA TRP A 28 1.68 -6.88 4.69
C TRP A 28 3.16 -6.91 5.08
N TRP A 29 3.63 -8.06 5.56
CA TRP A 29 5.04 -8.39 5.78
C TRP A 29 5.56 -9.18 4.58
N ASP A 30 6.72 -8.80 4.03
CA ASP A 30 7.29 -9.46 2.84
C ASP A 30 8.30 -10.58 3.17
N GLY A 31 8.51 -10.88 4.46
CA GLY A 31 9.54 -11.81 4.94
C GLY A 31 10.79 -11.11 5.46
N GLN A 32 10.99 -9.82 5.14
CA GLN A 32 12.16 -9.02 5.55
C GLN A 32 11.77 -7.70 6.23
N ARG A 33 10.68 -7.05 5.79
CA ARG A 33 10.19 -5.78 6.32
C ARG A 33 8.69 -5.61 6.13
N TRP A 34 8.14 -4.63 6.86
CA TRP A 34 6.78 -4.15 6.63
C TRP A 34 6.70 -3.37 5.32
N THR A 35 5.63 -3.60 4.56
CA THR A 35 5.33 -2.85 3.34
C THR A 35 4.23 -1.83 3.57
N GLU A 36 4.01 -0.90 2.64
CA GLU A 36 2.92 0.10 2.73
C GLU A 36 1.52 -0.47 2.45
N TYR A 37 1.41 -1.73 2.03
CA TYR A 37 0.13 -2.35 1.76
C TYR A 37 -0.63 -2.63 3.05
N ARG A 38 -1.78 -1.97 3.21
CA ARG A 38 -2.73 -2.17 4.31
C ARG A 38 -4.08 -2.67 3.79
N ARG A 39 -4.77 -3.48 4.59
CA ARG A 39 -6.17 -3.88 4.35
C ARG A 39 -6.99 -3.78 5.63
N PRO A 40 -8.33 -3.67 5.54
CA PRO A 40 -9.18 -3.83 6.71
C PRO A 40 -8.90 -5.17 7.39
N GLY A 41 -8.68 -5.14 8.69
CA GLY A 41 -8.41 -6.34 9.47
C GLY A 41 -9.61 -7.26 9.42
N ARG A 42 -9.39 -8.58 9.54
CA ARG A 42 -10.52 -9.50 9.68
C ARG A 42 -11.28 -9.14 10.94
N GLN A 43 -12.50 -8.63 10.76
CA GLN A 43 -13.40 -8.43 11.89
C GLN A 43 -13.59 -9.80 12.56
N PRO A 44 -13.29 -9.93 13.86
CA PRO A 44 -13.55 -11.18 14.55
C PRO A 44 -15.04 -11.50 14.39
N PRO A 45 -15.39 -12.78 14.17
CA PRO A 45 -16.79 -13.16 14.06
C PRO A 45 -17.54 -12.67 15.31
N PRO A 46 -18.80 -12.24 15.17
CA PRO A 46 -19.60 -11.83 16.32
C PRO A 46 -19.57 -12.90 17.41
N PRO A 47 -19.55 -12.53 18.71
CA PRO A 47 -19.50 -13.49 19.82
C PRO A 47 -20.55 -14.61 19.72
N ASP A 48 -21.74 -14.25 19.21
CA ASP A 48 -22.87 -15.16 19.04
C ASP A 48 -22.66 -16.21 17.94
N ALA A 49 -21.81 -15.94 16.96
CA ALA A 49 -21.52 -16.87 15.87
C ALA A 49 -20.69 -18.08 16.36
N ALA A 50 -19.74 -17.84 17.26
CA ALA A 50 -18.96 -18.90 17.89
C ALA A 50 -19.83 -19.75 18.84
N ALA A 51 -20.74 -19.11 19.60
CA ALA A 51 -21.68 -19.81 20.46
C ALA A 51 -22.66 -20.70 19.66
N ARG A 52 -23.18 -20.21 18.53
CA ARG A 52 -24.04 -21.00 17.62
C ARG A 52 -23.30 -22.16 16.96
N ALA A 53 -22.05 -21.96 16.55
CA ALA A 53 -21.22 -23.02 16.00
C ALA A 53 -20.94 -24.11 17.04
N ALA A 54 -20.68 -23.74 18.30
CA ALA A 54 -20.49 -24.69 19.39
C ALA A 54 -21.78 -25.51 19.69
N SER A 55 -22.96 -24.90 19.59
CA SER A 55 -24.24 -25.62 19.77
C SER A 55 -24.56 -26.61 18.63
N LEU A 56 -24.03 -26.41 17.43
CA LEU A 56 -24.25 -27.31 16.28
C LEU A 56 -23.42 -28.59 16.36
N ILE A 57 -22.31 -28.61 17.11
CA ILE A 57 -21.47 -29.81 17.28
C ILE A 57 -22.17 -30.88 18.13
N GLY A 58 -23.21 -30.50 18.89
CA GLY A 58 -24.00 -31.41 19.73
C GLY A 58 -25.27 -31.98 19.08
N GLN A 59 -25.62 -31.57 17.85
CA GLN A 59 -26.83 -32.10 17.21
C GLN A 59 -26.51 -33.35 16.38
N PRO A 60 -27.21 -34.48 16.60
CA PRO A 60 -27.09 -35.64 15.73
C PRO A 60 -27.54 -35.24 14.33
N ILE A 61 -26.63 -35.34 13.36
CA ILE A 61 -26.91 -35.14 11.95
C ILE A 61 -28.07 -36.09 11.59
N PRO A 62 -29.23 -35.61 11.13
CA PRO A 62 -30.29 -36.47 10.63
C PRO A 62 -29.71 -37.30 9.47
N GLN A 63 -29.56 -38.61 9.68
CA GLN A 63 -29.08 -39.49 8.63
C GLN A 63 -30.10 -39.49 7.48
N PRO A 64 -29.73 -39.07 6.26
CA PRO A 64 -30.64 -39.19 5.13
C PRO A 64 -30.94 -40.68 4.90
N PRO A 65 -32.21 -41.05 4.62
CA PRO A 65 -32.56 -42.44 4.36
C PRO A 65 -31.83 -42.97 3.12
N GLY A 66 -30.93 -43.93 3.36
CA GLY A 66 -30.44 -44.99 2.47
C GLY A 66 -30.13 -44.64 1.02
N PHE A 67 -28.91 -44.20 0.73
CA PHE A 67 -28.34 -44.34 -0.62
C PHE A 67 -27.85 -45.78 -0.82
N PRO A 68 -28.25 -46.48 -1.89
CA PRO A 68 -27.73 -47.81 -2.20
C PRO A 68 -26.25 -47.73 -2.63
N PRO A 69 -25.46 -48.79 -2.36
CA PRO A 69 -24.03 -48.82 -2.67
C PRO A 69 -23.76 -48.74 -4.18
N PRO A 70 -22.64 -48.12 -4.60
CA PRO A 70 -22.26 -48.06 -6.00
C PRO A 70 -21.89 -49.46 -6.51
N GLN A 71 -22.70 -49.98 -7.44
CA GLN A 71 -22.40 -51.17 -8.21
C GLN A 71 -21.25 -50.86 -9.18
N HIS A 72 -20.33 -51.81 -9.29
CA HIS A 72 -19.18 -51.78 -10.19
C HIS A 72 -19.57 -51.42 -11.64
N TYR A 73 -18.91 -50.39 -12.19
CA TYR A 73 -18.78 -50.22 -13.64
C TYR A 73 -17.30 -50.39 -14.03
N ALA A 74 -16.79 -51.60 -13.83
CA ALA A 74 -15.76 -52.10 -14.74
C ALA A 74 -16.49 -52.59 -15.99
N GLN A 75 -15.80 -52.55 -17.14
CA GLN A 75 -16.22 -53.14 -18.42
C GLN A 75 -17.08 -52.20 -19.30
N PHE A 76 -16.43 -51.47 -20.19
CA PHE A 76 -16.58 -51.63 -21.65
C PHE A 76 -15.52 -50.74 -22.33
N GLY A 77 -14.37 -51.36 -22.59
CA GLY A 77 -13.49 -50.87 -23.65
C GLY A 77 -14.11 -51.13 -25.02
N GLN A 78 -13.63 -50.36 -25.99
CA GLN A 78 -13.65 -50.64 -27.43
C GLN A 78 -15.02 -50.53 -28.13
N ASN A 79 -15.23 -49.39 -28.79
CA ASN A 79 -15.89 -49.42 -30.09
C ASN A 79 -15.35 -48.32 -31.02
N PRO A 80 -14.57 -48.67 -32.06
CA PRO A 80 -14.19 -47.74 -33.11
C PRO A 80 -15.32 -47.67 -34.16
N LEU A 81 -15.56 -46.48 -34.70
CA LEU A 81 -16.32 -46.23 -35.93
C LEU A 81 -17.83 -46.56 -35.90
N ALA A 82 -18.65 -45.56 -35.54
CA ALA A 82 -20.02 -45.45 -36.05
C ALA A 82 -20.31 -44.00 -36.38
N ALA A 83 -20.31 -43.73 -37.69
CA ALA A 83 -20.62 -42.46 -38.30
C ALA A 83 -22.09 -42.07 -38.08
N TRP A 84 -22.33 -40.83 -37.66
CA TRP A 84 -23.64 -40.19 -37.77
C TRP A 84 -23.72 -39.43 -39.09
N PRO A 85 -24.77 -39.63 -39.90
CA PRO A 85 -25.04 -38.82 -41.07
C PRO A 85 -26.00 -37.66 -40.72
N TYR A 86 -25.75 -36.48 -41.31
CA TYR A 86 -26.55 -35.24 -41.29
C TYR A 86 -26.52 -34.42 -39.98
N GLY A 87 -26.14 -33.13 -39.96
CA GLY A 87 -25.84 -32.19 -41.05
C GLY A 87 -25.09 -30.94 -40.55
N PRO A 88 -24.71 -30.02 -41.47
CA PRO A 88 -23.89 -28.87 -41.16
C PRO A 88 -24.73 -27.68 -40.70
N THR A 89 -24.72 -27.36 -39.41
CA THR A 89 -25.00 -25.99 -38.98
C THR A 89 -23.77 -25.15 -39.27
N GLN A 90 -23.87 -24.32 -40.31
CA GLN A 90 -22.87 -23.32 -40.65
C GLN A 90 -22.57 -22.42 -39.44
N PRO A 91 -21.29 -22.18 -39.10
CA PRO A 91 -20.95 -21.12 -38.16
C PRO A 91 -21.34 -19.77 -38.77
N PRO A 92 -21.85 -18.82 -37.97
CA PRO A 92 -22.07 -17.46 -38.44
C PRO A 92 -20.76 -16.92 -38.99
N SER A 93 -20.79 -16.54 -40.26
CA SER A 93 -19.71 -15.88 -40.97
C SER A 93 -19.09 -14.80 -40.10
N ALA A 94 -17.84 -15.00 -39.71
CA ALA A 94 -16.99 -13.97 -39.16
C ALA A 94 -16.98 -12.80 -40.13
N ARG A 95 -17.76 -11.75 -39.82
CA ARG A 95 -17.54 -10.43 -40.41
C ARG A 95 -16.13 -10.05 -40.00
N ARG A 96 -15.18 -10.20 -40.94
CA ARG A 96 -13.97 -9.37 -40.99
C ARG A 96 -14.44 -7.94 -41.20
N GLY A 97 -14.94 -7.34 -40.12
CA GLY A 97 -15.02 -5.91 -39.99
C GLY A 97 -13.59 -5.42 -39.97
N ALA A 98 -13.16 -4.82 -41.07
CA ALA A 98 -11.98 -3.99 -41.09
C ALA A 98 -12.03 -3.09 -39.84
N ILE A 99 -11.12 -3.34 -38.90
CA ILE A 99 -10.91 -2.49 -37.75
C ILE A 99 -10.50 -1.14 -38.34
N ALA A 100 -11.46 -0.23 -38.41
CA ALA A 100 -11.21 1.16 -38.71
C ALA A 100 -10.16 1.64 -37.69
N LYS A 101 -8.96 1.95 -38.20
CA LYS A 101 -7.76 2.35 -37.43
C LYS A 101 -8.01 3.51 -36.45
N ASN A 102 -9.15 4.18 -36.52
CA ASN A 102 -9.48 5.37 -35.73
C ASN A 102 -10.02 5.05 -34.33
N LYS A 103 -10.46 3.83 -34.01
CA LYS A 103 -10.93 3.50 -32.64
C LYS A 103 -9.83 3.05 -31.68
N LEU A 104 -8.70 2.56 -32.18
CA LEU A 104 -7.56 2.18 -31.33
C LEU A 104 -6.87 3.40 -30.72
N ILE A 105 -6.77 4.50 -31.49
CA ILE A 105 -6.15 5.76 -31.04
C ILE A 105 -6.95 6.38 -29.88
N SER A 106 -8.28 6.33 -29.93
CA SER A 106 -9.12 6.89 -28.87
C SER A 106 -8.98 6.17 -27.53
N VAL A 107 -8.74 4.84 -27.54
CA VAL A 107 -8.54 4.06 -26.32
C VAL A 107 -7.16 4.34 -25.72
N ILE A 108 -6.12 4.45 -26.55
CA ILE A 108 -4.76 4.77 -26.09
C ILE A 108 -4.70 6.19 -25.52
N VAL A 109 -5.36 7.17 -26.16
CA VAL A 109 -5.44 8.54 -25.65
C VAL A 109 -6.18 8.59 -24.30
N ALA A 110 -7.32 7.90 -24.17
CA ALA A 110 -8.09 7.88 -22.92
C ALA A 110 -7.30 7.28 -21.73
N ILE A 111 -6.61 6.16 -21.96
CA ILE A 111 -5.76 5.52 -20.94
C ILE A 111 -4.55 6.40 -20.61
N GLY A 112 -3.91 6.99 -21.62
CA GLY A 112 -2.81 7.93 -21.44
C GLY A 112 -3.21 9.15 -20.59
N SER A 113 -4.36 9.77 -20.88
CA SER A 113 -4.85 10.89 -20.08
C SER A 113 -5.21 10.51 -18.65
N LEU A 114 -5.76 9.32 -18.40
CA LEU A 114 -6.03 8.84 -17.04
C LEU A 114 -4.74 8.62 -16.23
N LEU A 115 -3.68 8.12 -16.87
CA LEU A 115 -2.37 7.96 -16.22
C LEU A 115 -1.72 9.31 -15.91
N VAL A 116 -1.80 10.28 -16.83
CA VAL A 116 -1.26 11.63 -16.61
C VAL A 116 -2.04 12.36 -15.50
N ILE A 117 -3.37 12.30 -15.51
CA ILE A 117 -4.20 12.91 -14.46
C ILE A 117 -3.94 12.22 -13.11
N GLY A 118 -3.82 10.87 -13.10
CA GLY A 118 -3.48 10.11 -11.91
C GLY A 118 -2.12 10.49 -11.33
N ALA A 119 -1.09 10.67 -12.17
CA ALA A 119 0.25 11.09 -11.75
C ALA A 119 0.29 12.52 -11.19
N VAL A 120 -0.44 13.45 -11.80
CA VAL A 120 -0.50 14.85 -11.32
C VAL A 120 -1.24 14.95 -9.98
N VAL A 121 -2.33 14.20 -9.81
CA VAL A 121 -3.09 14.18 -8.54
C VAL A 121 -2.30 13.45 -7.44
N SER A 122 -1.64 12.33 -7.74
CA SER A 122 -0.84 11.60 -6.75
C SER A 122 0.43 12.34 -6.33
N GLY A 123 1.11 13.04 -7.25
CA GLY A 123 2.25 13.91 -6.91
C GLY A 123 1.84 15.14 -6.10
N SER A 124 0.63 15.68 -6.33
CA SER A 124 0.13 16.81 -5.56
C SER A 124 -0.28 16.40 -4.14
N LEU A 125 -0.81 15.19 -3.94
CA LEU A 125 -1.26 14.72 -2.62
C LEU A 125 -0.13 14.41 -1.63
N THR A 126 1.07 14.06 -2.10
CA THR A 126 2.24 13.84 -1.22
C THR A 126 2.87 15.14 -0.70
N HIS A 127 2.56 16.30 -1.29
CA HIS A 127 3.04 17.61 -0.83
C HIS A 127 2.10 18.32 0.15
N ILE A 128 0.90 17.78 0.42
CA ILE A 128 -0.18 18.54 1.11
C ILE A 128 -0.11 18.46 2.65
N PHE A 129 0.80 17.68 3.25
CA PHE A 129 0.90 17.58 4.71
C PHE A 129 2.32 17.77 5.26
N HIS A 130 3.18 18.56 4.59
CA HIS A 130 4.33 19.12 5.30
C HIS A 130 3.81 20.22 6.23
N ASP A 131 4.05 20.04 7.53
CA ASP A 131 3.61 20.96 8.57
C ASP A 131 4.43 22.25 8.42
N ASP A 132 3.87 23.27 7.75
CA ASP A 132 4.49 24.59 7.46
C ASP A 132 5.02 25.34 8.70
N ARG A 133 4.84 24.76 9.89
CA ARG A 133 5.26 25.30 11.18
C ARG A 133 6.75 25.64 11.21
N TRP A 134 7.63 24.73 10.77
CA TRP A 134 9.09 24.94 10.85
C TRP A 134 9.57 25.96 9.84
N TYR A 135 9.01 25.93 8.63
CA TYR A 135 9.24 26.94 7.62
C TYR A 135 8.82 28.35 8.09
N LYS A 136 7.63 28.49 8.69
CA LYS A 136 7.18 29.77 9.29
C LYS A 136 8.09 30.22 10.44
N MET A 137 8.52 29.29 11.28
CA MET A 137 9.47 29.57 12.37
C MET A 137 10.83 30.06 11.84
N GLY A 138 11.30 29.50 10.72
CA GLY A 138 12.47 30.00 9.99
C GLY A 138 12.28 31.44 9.51
N GLN A 139 11.15 31.73 8.86
CA GLN A 139 10.83 33.09 8.41
C GLN A 139 10.78 34.10 9.57
N GLU A 140 10.19 33.73 10.71
CA GLU A 140 10.18 34.59 11.89
C GLU A 140 11.58 34.87 12.41
N SER A 141 12.47 33.86 12.41
CA SER A 141 13.87 34.06 12.80
C SER A 141 14.62 35.02 11.88
N ALA A 142 14.31 34.98 10.58
CA ALA A 142 14.87 35.91 9.60
C ALA A 142 14.31 37.34 9.70
N ARG A 143 13.05 37.52 10.13
CA ARG A 143 12.44 38.85 10.25
C ARG A 143 12.78 39.56 11.55
N HIS A 144 12.81 38.82 12.65
CA HIS A 144 12.89 39.41 14.00
C HIS A 144 13.89 38.67 14.92
N GLY A 145 14.52 37.60 14.45
CA GLY A 145 15.39 36.75 15.25
C GLY A 145 16.87 37.10 15.17
N THR A 146 17.67 36.20 15.73
CA THR A 146 19.14 36.31 15.77
C THR A 146 19.78 36.14 14.40
N ALA A 147 19.18 35.36 13.49
CA ALA A 147 19.60 35.23 12.09
C ALA A 147 19.71 36.59 11.39
N ARG A 148 18.73 37.50 11.59
CA ARG A 148 18.76 38.84 10.99
C ARG A 148 19.94 39.67 11.50
N ASN A 149 20.21 39.60 12.80
CA ASN A 149 21.34 40.30 13.40
C ASN A 149 22.68 39.77 12.88
N PHE A 150 22.79 38.45 12.69
CA PHE A 150 23.97 37.81 12.12
C PHE A 150 24.19 38.24 10.66
N TYR A 151 23.13 38.28 9.87
CA TYR A 151 23.18 38.76 8.49
C TYR A 151 23.56 40.26 8.42
N ASP A 152 22.76 41.13 9.05
CA ASP A 152 22.91 42.59 8.90
C ASP A 152 24.17 43.14 9.59
N ARG A 153 24.53 42.64 10.78
CA ARG A 153 25.64 43.21 11.57
C ARG A 153 26.97 42.54 11.33
N MET A 154 26.98 41.23 11.08
CA MET A 154 28.23 40.48 10.87
C MET A 154 28.54 40.27 9.38
N GLY A 155 27.64 40.65 8.47
CA GLY A 155 27.86 40.50 7.03
C GLY A 155 28.03 39.04 6.61
N MET A 156 27.44 38.11 7.37
CA MET A 156 27.45 36.70 7.02
C MET A 156 26.52 36.44 5.84
N ASP A 157 26.83 35.41 5.05
CA ASP A 157 25.89 34.90 4.07
C ASP A 157 24.62 34.35 4.76
N PRO A 158 23.46 34.37 4.07
CA PRO A 158 22.19 33.94 4.64
C PRO A 158 22.20 32.52 5.21
N GLU A 159 22.94 31.61 4.57
CA GLU A 159 23.01 30.20 4.97
C GLU A 159 23.74 30.05 6.31
N ASN A 160 24.91 30.66 6.47
CA ASN A 160 25.65 30.66 7.72
C ASN A 160 24.92 31.41 8.84
N ALA A 161 24.25 32.53 8.53
CA ALA A 161 23.46 33.26 9.51
C ALA A 161 22.30 32.42 10.07
N CYS A 162 21.58 31.70 9.20
CA CYS A 162 20.50 30.80 9.60
C CYS A 162 21.01 29.54 10.33
N GLU A 163 22.15 28.98 9.92
CA GLU A 163 22.76 27.82 10.59
C GLU A 163 23.21 28.16 12.02
N LEU A 164 23.78 29.35 12.21
CA LEU A 164 24.19 29.82 13.53
C LEU A 164 22.98 30.09 14.43
N ASP A 165 21.90 30.65 13.87
CA ASP A 165 20.62 30.82 14.58
C ASP A 165 20.02 29.48 15.02
N TYR A 166 19.98 28.50 14.12
CA TYR A 166 19.56 27.13 14.43
C TYR A 166 20.39 26.55 15.59
N ARG A 167 21.73 26.60 15.47
CA ARG A 167 22.65 26.07 16.49
C ARG A 167 22.49 26.75 17.84
N THR A 168 22.34 28.08 17.87
CA THR A 168 22.20 28.84 19.12
C THR A 168 20.86 28.57 19.79
N ARG A 169 19.77 28.47 19.00
CA ARG A 169 18.43 28.16 19.51
C ARG A 169 18.35 26.77 20.16
N PHE A 170 19.02 25.78 19.59
CA PHE A 170 19.04 24.40 20.09
C PHE A 170 20.34 24.03 20.84
N MET A 171 21.13 25.03 21.27
CA MET A 171 22.40 24.78 21.97
C MET A 171 22.17 24.10 23.33
N PHE A 172 21.11 24.49 24.04
CA PHE A 172 20.79 23.98 25.39
C PHE A 172 19.58 23.06 25.42
N SER A 173 18.98 22.77 24.27
CA SER A 173 17.77 21.96 24.17
C SER A 173 17.79 21.21 22.86
N SER A 174 17.57 19.90 22.91
CA SER A 174 17.42 19.12 21.68
C SER A 174 16.17 19.60 20.93
N PRO A 175 16.23 19.73 19.59
CA PRO A 175 15.05 20.04 18.81
C PRO A 175 13.98 18.95 19.01
N PRO A 176 12.69 19.28 18.87
CA PRO A 176 11.62 18.30 18.85
C PRO A 176 11.89 17.18 17.84
N LYS A 177 11.37 15.97 18.09
CA LYS A 177 11.64 14.80 17.22
C LYS A 177 11.06 14.96 15.81
N ASP A 178 10.03 15.79 15.67
CA ASP A 178 9.35 16.17 14.44
C ASP A 178 9.91 17.45 13.82
N PHE A 179 11.01 17.99 14.37
CA PHE A 179 11.66 19.18 13.82
C PHE A 179 12.35 18.86 12.50
N ASP A 180 11.92 19.54 11.43
CA ASP A 180 12.57 19.49 10.13
C ASP A 180 13.51 20.69 9.97
N LYS A 181 14.82 20.40 9.97
CA LYS A 181 15.85 21.43 9.81
C LYS A 181 15.81 22.05 8.43
N ASP A 182 15.54 21.28 7.38
CA ASP A 182 15.61 21.78 6.01
C ASP A 182 14.49 22.79 5.76
N ASP A 183 13.29 22.53 6.29
CA ASP A 183 12.17 23.48 6.23
C ASP A 183 12.45 24.76 7.01
N PHE A 184 13.00 24.65 8.22
CA PHE A 184 13.43 25.82 8.99
C PHE A 184 14.46 26.65 8.24
N MET A 185 15.50 26.01 7.70
CA MET A 185 16.57 26.69 6.97
C MET A 185 16.05 27.37 5.72
N LYS A 186 15.17 26.70 4.97
CA LYS A 186 14.53 27.26 3.78
C LYS A 186 13.71 28.51 4.11
N GLY A 187 12.87 28.46 5.15
CA GLY A 187 12.09 29.60 5.60
C GLY A 187 12.96 30.76 6.09
N CYS A 188 14.05 30.46 6.79
CA CYS A 188 15.00 31.47 7.25
C CYS A 188 15.73 32.16 6.09
N ILE A 189 16.29 31.40 5.15
CA ILE A 189 17.01 31.96 4.00
C ILE A 189 16.07 32.80 3.12
N GLU A 190 14.85 32.31 2.87
CA GLU A 190 13.86 33.05 2.10
C GLU A 190 13.39 34.35 2.80
N GLY A 191 13.38 34.38 4.14
CA GLY A 191 13.04 35.59 4.90
C GLY A 191 14.17 36.63 5.00
N LEU A 192 15.42 36.25 4.71
CA LEU A 192 16.58 37.17 4.70
C LEU A 192 16.81 37.85 3.34
N LYS A 193 16.25 37.29 2.27
CA LYS A 193 16.28 37.86 0.91
C LYS A 193 15.31 39.03 0.79
#